data_AF-A0A523MRP8-F1
#
_entry.id   AF-A0A523MRP8-F1
#
_cell.length_a   1.000
_cell.length_b   1.000
_cell.length_c   1.000
_cell.angle_alpha   90.00
_cell.angle_beta   90.00
_cell.angle_gamma   90.00
#
_symmetry.space_group_name_H-M   'P 1'
#
loop_
_entity.id
_entity.type
_entity.pdbx_description
1 polymer ?
#
loop_
_entity_poly.entity_id
_entity_poly.type
_entity_poly.pdbx_seq_one_letter_code
_entity_poly.pdbx_strand_id
1 'polypeptide(L)'
;ASGSKAYNDEFEAEGDPFAEQMFEFGVVDFLYIQDRFVSVTLTSADEWDLFIDPIIKAIEEHLRPYDTPTDGEEEKKSILDDIDLKEFPNFSDELKAEVIDAYMDETVRPALARDGGGLIVEEVSNDVVHIKYQGACGSCSKSQSGTLVAIQGILQKNISPELQVIVT
;
A
#
# COMPACT_ATOMS: atom_id res chain seq x y z
N ALA A 1 -9.37 -3.99 -9.99
CA ALA A 1 -7.94 -4.36 -10.15
C ALA A 1 -7.55 -5.08 -8.88
N SER A 2 -7.15 -6.36 -8.94
CA SER A 2 -6.67 -7.05 -7.75
C SER A 2 -5.22 -6.63 -7.49
N GLY A 3 -5.00 -5.96 -6.37
CA GLY A 3 -3.73 -5.37 -5.99
C GLY A 3 -3.93 -3.95 -5.46
N SER A 4 -3.11 -3.56 -4.50
CA SER A 4 -3.09 -2.18 -4.04
C SER A 4 -1.97 -1.41 -4.74
N LYS A 5 -2.18 -0.12 -4.99
CA LYS A 5 -1.16 0.77 -5.55
C LYS A 5 -0.92 1.89 -4.57
N ALA A 6 0.33 2.15 -4.25
CA ALA A 6 0.75 3.25 -3.40
C ALA A 6 1.73 4.11 -4.18
N TYR A 7 1.57 5.43 -4.06
CA TYR A 7 2.41 6.41 -4.71
C TYR A 7 2.79 7.46 -3.68
N ASN A 8 4.09 7.67 -3.49
CA ASN A 8 4.65 8.63 -2.55
C ASN A 8 5.04 9.95 -3.22
N ASP A 9 5.22 9.95 -4.53
CA ASP A 9 5.55 11.14 -5.29
C ASP A 9 5.13 11.03 -6.77
N GLU A 10 5.32 12.13 -7.49
CA GLU A 10 5.06 12.24 -8.92
C GLU A 10 5.91 11.28 -9.77
N PHE A 11 7.11 10.89 -9.32
CA PHE A 11 7.97 9.96 -10.08
C PHE A 11 7.43 8.54 -10.02
N GLU A 12 6.97 8.09 -8.85
CA GLU A 12 6.32 6.79 -8.70
C GLU A 12 5.01 6.71 -9.49
N ALA A 13 4.35 7.85 -9.73
CA ALA A 13 3.10 7.92 -10.48
C ALA A 13 3.27 7.69 -11.99
N GLU A 14 4.49 7.78 -12.52
CA GLU A 14 4.77 7.68 -13.96
C GLU A 14 4.18 6.40 -14.58
N GLY A 15 3.32 6.57 -15.59
CA GLY A 15 2.65 5.49 -16.29
C GLY A 15 1.29 5.08 -15.72
N ASP A 16 0.82 5.69 -14.62
CA ASP A 16 -0.57 5.58 -14.16
C ASP A 16 -1.31 6.93 -14.34
N PRO A 17 -2.17 7.08 -15.35
CA PRO A 17 -2.82 8.36 -15.67
C PRO A 17 -3.63 8.95 -14.51
N PHE A 18 -4.22 8.11 -13.66
CA PHE A 18 -4.95 8.60 -12.50
C PHE A 18 -3.99 9.15 -11.45
N ALA A 19 -2.92 8.41 -11.14
CA ALA A 19 -1.92 8.85 -10.19
C ALA A 19 -1.22 10.13 -10.67
N GLU A 20 -0.82 10.20 -11.94
CA GLU A 20 -0.22 11.38 -12.56
C GLU A 20 -1.12 12.61 -12.37
N GLN A 21 -2.40 12.52 -12.76
CA GLN A 21 -3.34 13.63 -12.60
C GLN A 21 -3.51 14.06 -11.13
N MET A 22 -3.49 13.11 -10.20
CA MET A 22 -3.59 13.42 -8.77
C MET A 22 -2.37 14.21 -8.28
N PHE A 23 -1.15 13.84 -8.68
CA PHE A 23 0.06 14.58 -8.32
C PHE A 23 0.20 15.93 -9.05
N GLU A 24 -0.39 16.10 -10.24
CA GLU A 24 -0.45 17.39 -10.95
C GLU A 24 -1.14 18.50 -10.15
N PHE A 25 -1.99 18.16 -9.17
CA PHE A 25 -2.58 19.16 -8.27
C PHE A 25 -1.53 19.87 -7.39
N GLY A 26 -0.33 19.28 -7.22
CA GLY A 26 0.78 19.86 -6.45
C GLY A 26 0.54 19.92 -4.94
N VAL A 27 -0.58 19.37 -4.47
CA VAL A 27 -0.99 19.35 -3.06
C VAL A 27 -1.16 17.93 -2.52
N VAL A 28 -1.02 16.91 -3.37
CA VAL A 28 -1.09 15.51 -2.98
C VAL A 28 0.29 15.05 -2.52
N ASP A 29 0.37 14.64 -1.26
CA ASP A 29 1.58 14.07 -0.63
C ASP A 29 1.64 12.56 -0.80
N PHE A 30 0.48 11.89 -0.84
CA PHE A 30 0.40 10.44 -0.97
C PHE A 30 -0.93 10.00 -1.57
N LEU A 31 -0.88 8.98 -2.43
CA LEU A 31 -2.04 8.36 -3.05
C LEU A 31 -2.01 6.84 -2.83
N TYR A 32 -3.08 6.31 -2.26
CA TYR A 32 -3.29 4.87 -2.12
C TYR A 32 -4.58 4.45 -2.80
N ILE A 33 -4.48 3.47 -3.68
CA ILE A 33 -5.58 2.94 -4.47
C ILE A 33 -5.74 1.48 -4.11
N GLN A 34 -6.96 1.11 -3.75
CA GLN A 34 -7.37 -0.26 -3.61
C GLN A 34 -8.70 -0.46 -4.33
N ASP A 35 -9.06 -1.73 -4.56
CA ASP A 35 -10.24 -2.14 -5.32
C ASP A 35 -11.55 -1.38 -4.98
N ARG A 36 -11.72 -0.91 -3.74
CA ARG A 36 -12.99 -0.33 -3.27
C ARG A 36 -12.88 1.05 -2.63
N PHE A 37 -11.68 1.64 -2.57
CA PHE A 37 -11.48 3.00 -2.06
C PHE A 37 -10.15 3.58 -2.53
N VAL A 38 -10.09 4.90 -2.52
CA VAL A 38 -8.86 5.67 -2.66
C VAL A 38 -8.63 6.43 -1.37
N SER A 39 -7.42 6.40 -0.85
CA SER A 39 -6.97 7.32 0.20
C SER A 39 -6.04 8.34 -0.43
N VAL A 40 -6.31 9.61 -0.17
CA VAL A 40 -5.48 10.74 -0.62
C VAL A 40 -5.01 11.46 0.64
N THR A 41 -3.71 11.69 0.75
CA THR A 41 -3.12 12.56 1.76
C THR A 41 -2.69 13.84 1.08
N LEU A 42 -3.09 14.99 1.64
CA LEU A 42 -2.64 16.30 1.17
C LEU A 42 -1.46 16.79 2.00
N THR A 43 -0.65 17.67 1.41
CA THR A 43 0.51 18.27 2.08
C THR A 43 0.10 19.11 3.29
N SER A 44 -1.10 19.70 3.25
CA SER A 44 -1.73 20.39 4.38
C SER A 44 -3.23 20.12 4.46
N ALA A 45 -3.76 20.05 5.68
CA ALA A 45 -5.20 19.86 5.91
C ALA A 45 -6.05 21.00 5.35
N ASP A 46 -5.51 22.23 5.31
CA ASP A 46 -6.22 23.42 4.81
C ASP A 46 -6.49 23.37 3.29
N GLU A 47 -5.80 22.49 2.55
CA GLU A 47 -5.93 22.36 1.10
C GLU A 47 -7.25 21.66 0.71
N TRP A 48 -7.83 20.86 1.62
CA TRP A 48 -9.07 20.13 1.36
C TRP A 48 -10.22 21.03 0.96
N ASP A 49 -10.33 22.23 1.55
CA ASP A 49 -11.42 23.17 1.26
C ASP A 49 -11.44 23.61 -0.21
N LEU A 50 -10.29 23.61 -0.89
CA LEU A 50 -10.14 24.04 -2.27
C LEU A 50 -10.07 22.87 -3.26
N PHE A 51 -9.51 21.74 -2.82
CA PHE A 51 -9.16 20.63 -3.71
C PHE A 51 -10.09 19.43 -3.62
N ILE A 52 -11.03 19.38 -2.68
CA ILE A 52 -11.95 18.25 -2.56
C ILE A 52 -12.76 18.01 -3.85
N ASP A 53 -13.34 19.06 -4.44
CA ASP A 53 -14.13 18.93 -5.67
C ASP A 53 -13.27 18.53 -6.89
N PRO A 54 -12.11 19.16 -7.17
CA PRO A 54 -11.17 18.69 -8.19
C PRO A 54 -10.73 17.23 -8.02
N ILE A 55 -10.43 16.81 -6.79
CA ILE A 55 -10.00 15.44 -6.48
C ILE A 55 -11.13 14.44 -6.73
N ILE A 56 -12.35 14.73 -6.27
CA ILE A 56 -13.51 13.87 -6.54
C ILE A 56 -13.71 13.72 -8.05
N LYS A 57 -13.61 14.81 -8.79
CA LYS A 57 -13.73 14.77 -10.25
C LYS A 57 -12.65 13.92 -10.91
N ALA A 58 -11.38 14.03 -10.49
CA ALA A 58 -10.29 13.19 -10.99
C ALA A 58 -10.56 11.70 -10.74
N ILE A 59 -11.03 11.35 -9.54
CA ILE A 59 -11.45 9.99 -9.17
C ILE A 59 -12.57 9.50 -10.09
N GLU A 60 -13.62 10.31 -10.31
CA GLU A 60 -14.76 9.94 -11.17
C GLU A 60 -14.38 9.79 -12.65
N GLU A 61 -13.42 10.58 -13.15
CA GLU A 61 -12.97 10.52 -14.55
C GLU A 61 -12.10 9.29 -14.84
N HIS A 62 -11.35 8.80 -13.86
CA HIS A 62 -10.36 7.73 -14.06
C HIS A 62 -10.77 6.39 -13.47
N LEU A 63 -11.53 6.39 -12.37
CA LEU A 63 -11.91 5.17 -11.67
C LEU A 63 -13.36 4.81 -11.97
N ARG A 64 -13.60 3.52 -12.18
CA ARG A 64 -14.94 3.03 -12.42
C ARG A 64 -15.74 2.97 -11.13
N PRO A 65 -17.03 3.37 -11.15
CA PRO A 65 -17.93 3.09 -10.06
C PRO A 65 -17.96 1.61 -9.72
N TYR A 66 -17.95 1.34 -8.42
CA TYR A 66 -17.91 0.01 -7.81
C TYR A 66 -18.98 -0.97 -8.33
N ASP A 67 -20.14 -0.46 -8.74
CA ASP A 67 -21.30 -1.23 -9.18
C ASP A 67 -21.24 -1.65 -10.65
N THR A 68 -20.16 -1.32 -11.36
CA THR A 68 -19.91 -1.80 -12.72
C THR A 68 -19.31 -3.21 -12.71
N PRO A 69 -19.91 -4.21 -13.40
CA PRO A 69 -19.32 -5.53 -13.52
C PRO A 69 -17.95 -5.48 -14.20
N THR A 70 -16.94 -6.11 -13.60
CA THR A 70 -15.61 -6.29 -14.20
C THR A 70 -15.62 -7.49 -15.15
N ASP A 71 -15.66 -7.24 -16.47
CA ASP A 71 -15.33 -8.26 -17.46
C ASP A 71 -13.79 -8.45 -17.47
N GLY A 72 -13.31 -9.63 -17.06
CA GLY A 72 -11.92 -10.07 -17.28
C GLY A 72 -10.90 -9.61 -16.24
N GLU A 73 -11.07 -9.97 -14.98
CA GLU A 73 -9.96 -10.01 -14.03
C GLU A 73 -8.99 -11.12 -14.47
N GLU A 74 -7.96 -10.76 -15.24
CA GLU A 74 -6.77 -11.60 -15.33
C GLU A 74 -6.19 -11.72 -13.92
N GLU A 75 -6.22 -12.91 -13.33
CA GLU A 75 -5.48 -13.24 -12.13
C GLU A 75 -4.00 -12.94 -12.41
N LYS A 76 -3.52 -11.78 -11.92
CA LYS A 76 -2.08 -11.50 -11.92
C LYS A 76 -1.43 -12.57 -11.07
N LYS A 77 -0.56 -13.36 -11.69
CA LYS A 77 0.28 -14.35 -11.02
C LYS A 77 1.10 -13.64 -9.94
N SER A 78 0.93 -14.05 -8.68
CA SER A 78 1.69 -13.48 -7.57
C SER A 78 3.10 -14.02 -7.61
N ILE A 79 4.10 -13.21 -7.23
CA ILE A 79 5.48 -13.72 -7.08
C ILE A 79 5.53 -14.88 -6.06
N LEU A 80 4.58 -14.91 -5.13
CA LEU A 80 4.42 -15.95 -4.13
C LEU A 80 4.05 -17.32 -4.73
N ASP A 81 3.49 -17.37 -5.94
CA ASP A 81 3.11 -18.62 -6.61
C ASP A 81 4.34 -19.37 -7.16
N ASP A 82 5.42 -18.66 -7.47
CA ASP A 82 6.61 -19.18 -8.16
C ASP A 82 7.85 -19.28 -7.25
N ILE A 83 7.75 -18.87 -5.98
CA ILE A 83 8.85 -18.84 -5.01
C ILE A 83 8.67 -19.87 -3.90
N ASP A 84 9.75 -20.59 -3.53
CA ASP A 84 9.78 -21.38 -2.31
C ASP A 84 10.17 -20.49 -1.12
N LEU A 85 9.18 -20.14 -0.28
CA LEU A 85 9.38 -19.32 0.91
C LEU A 85 10.39 -19.93 1.91
N LYS A 86 10.70 -21.22 1.82
CA LYS A 86 11.76 -21.83 2.65
C LYS A 86 13.15 -21.28 2.34
N GLU A 87 13.36 -20.81 1.11
CA GLU A 87 14.60 -20.18 0.68
C GLU A 87 14.65 -18.68 1.01
N PHE A 88 13.59 -18.11 1.60
CA PHE A 88 13.53 -16.69 1.96
C PHE A 88 14.77 -16.17 2.69
N PRO A 89 15.35 -16.87 3.69
CA PRO A 89 16.56 -16.40 4.36
C PRO A 89 17.76 -16.20 3.43
N ASN A 90 17.80 -16.91 2.29
CA ASN A 90 18.88 -16.89 1.31
C ASN A 90 18.65 -15.89 0.17
N PHE A 91 17.49 -15.23 0.10
CA PHE A 91 17.21 -14.24 -0.93
C PHE A 91 18.01 -12.96 -0.72
N SER A 92 18.25 -12.23 -1.82
CA SER A 92 18.77 -10.87 -1.73
C SER A 92 17.75 -9.96 -1.06
N ASP A 93 18.23 -8.84 -0.51
CA ASP A 93 17.37 -7.85 0.15
C ASP A 93 16.28 -7.32 -0.78
N GLU A 94 16.58 -7.13 -2.08
CA GLU A 94 15.60 -6.72 -3.09
C GLU A 94 14.50 -7.76 -3.28
N LEU A 95 14.87 -9.05 -3.43
CA LEU A 95 13.89 -10.11 -3.59
C LEU A 95 13.07 -10.33 -2.31
N LYS A 96 13.69 -10.15 -1.14
CA LYS A 96 12.95 -10.17 0.14
C LYS A 96 11.93 -9.04 0.19
N ALA A 97 12.28 -7.83 -0.25
CA ALA A 97 11.35 -6.71 -0.32
C ALA A 97 10.15 -7.02 -1.22
N GLU A 98 10.37 -7.55 -2.43
CA GLU A 98 9.29 -7.95 -3.35
C GLU A 98 8.36 -9.01 -2.75
N VAL A 99 8.93 -10.05 -2.12
CA VAL A 99 8.15 -11.11 -1.47
C VAL A 99 7.34 -10.58 -0.29
N ILE A 100 7.95 -9.76 0.56
CA ILE A 100 7.28 -9.17 1.72
C ILE A 100 6.16 -8.23 1.25
N ASP A 101 6.42 -7.41 0.23
CA ASP A 101 5.45 -6.47 -0.31
C ASP A 101 4.22 -7.20 -0.89
N ALA A 102 4.45 -8.22 -1.72
CA ALA A 102 3.37 -9.07 -2.25
C ALA A 102 2.58 -9.75 -1.14
N TYR A 103 3.26 -10.26 -0.11
CA TYR A 103 2.59 -10.89 1.03
C TYR A 103 1.77 -9.89 1.86
N MET A 104 2.24 -8.66 2.02
CA MET A 104 1.48 -7.59 2.69
C MET A 104 0.21 -7.23 1.91
N ASP A 105 0.28 -7.21 0.58
CA ASP A 105 -0.86 -7.00 -0.32
C ASP A 105 -1.94 -8.06 -0.14
N GLU A 106 -1.56 -9.33 0.01
CA GLU A 106 -2.50 -10.44 0.14
C GLU A 106 -3.07 -10.59 1.56
N THR A 107 -2.34 -10.15 2.60
CA THR A 107 -2.67 -10.51 3.99
C THR A 107 -2.92 -9.34 4.96
N VAL A 108 -2.20 -8.23 4.83
CA VAL A 108 -2.21 -7.14 5.82
C VAL A 108 -3.00 -5.94 5.31
N ARG A 109 -2.64 -5.43 4.14
CA ARG A 109 -3.26 -4.23 3.54
C ARG A 109 -4.78 -4.36 3.38
N PRO A 110 -5.37 -5.51 2.99
CA PRO A 110 -6.82 -5.66 2.90
C PRO A 110 -7.55 -5.47 4.23
N ALA A 111 -6.89 -5.74 5.37
CA ALA A 111 -7.47 -5.49 6.68
C ALA A 111 -7.39 -4.01 7.07
N LEU A 112 -6.21 -3.39 6.90
CA LEU A 112 -5.99 -1.96 7.23
C LEU A 112 -6.87 -1.02 6.39
N ALA A 113 -7.07 -1.40 5.14
CA ALA A 113 -7.96 -0.77 4.19
C ALA A 113 -9.39 -0.56 4.69
N ARG A 114 -9.94 -1.55 5.42
CA ARG A 114 -11.30 -1.46 5.98
C ARG A 114 -11.42 -0.34 7.00
N ASP A 115 -10.30 0.04 7.61
CA ASP A 115 -10.19 1.12 8.58
C ASP A 115 -9.70 2.43 7.92
N GLY A 116 -9.62 2.48 6.59
CA GLY A 116 -9.19 3.68 5.83
C GLY A 116 -7.69 3.98 5.94
N GLY A 117 -6.87 2.97 6.23
CA GLY A 117 -5.43 3.11 6.31
C GLY A 117 -4.67 2.03 5.54
N GLY A 118 -3.36 2.05 5.66
CA GLY A 118 -2.48 1.12 4.98
C GLY A 118 -1.05 1.20 5.48
N LEU A 119 -0.14 0.57 4.74
CA LEU A 119 1.29 0.69 4.92
C LEU A 119 2.01 0.51 3.59
N ILE A 120 3.21 1.07 3.52
CA ILE A 120 4.21 0.76 2.49
C ILE A 120 5.39 0.03 3.15
N VAL A 121 6.04 -0.83 2.36
CA VAL A 121 7.33 -1.41 2.71
C VAL A 121 8.38 -0.50 2.07
N GLU A 122 9.15 0.22 2.89
CA GLU A 122 10.15 1.18 2.38
C GLU A 122 11.46 0.48 2.05
N GLU A 123 11.88 -0.45 2.92
CA GLU A 123 13.14 -1.17 2.78
C GLU A 123 13.00 -2.53 3.49
N VAL A 124 13.67 -3.54 2.93
CA VAL A 124 13.99 -4.77 3.65
C VAL A 124 15.50 -4.93 3.63
N SER A 125 16.13 -4.94 4.81
CA SER A 125 17.56 -5.24 4.93
C SER A 125 17.77 -6.39 5.91
N ASN A 126 18.39 -7.46 5.41
CA ASN A 126 18.58 -8.72 6.14
C ASN A 126 17.23 -9.32 6.59
N ASP A 127 16.89 -9.17 7.87
CA ASP A 127 15.65 -9.64 8.47
C ASP A 127 14.82 -8.48 9.07
N VAL A 128 15.18 -7.23 8.74
CA VAL A 128 14.47 -6.04 9.21
C VAL A 128 13.63 -5.47 8.08
N VAL A 129 12.32 -5.38 8.30
CA VAL A 129 11.34 -4.78 7.40
C VAL A 129 10.98 -3.39 7.91
N HIS A 130 11.35 -2.38 7.16
CA HIS A 130 10.99 -0.99 7.41
C HIS A 130 9.66 -0.70 6.75
N ILE A 131 8.67 -0.31 7.56
CA ILE A 131 7.35 0.09 7.06
C ILE A 131 7.04 1.51 7.47
N LYS A 132 6.23 2.16 6.65
CA LYS A 132 5.60 3.43 6.99
C LYS A 132 4.09 3.26 6.95
N TYR A 133 3.42 3.59 8.05
CA TYR A 133 1.96 3.60 8.09
C TYR A 133 1.41 4.72 7.22
N GLN A 134 0.28 4.47 6.59
CA GLN A 134 -0.35 5.39 5.66
C GLN A 134 -1.84 5.58 5.96
N GLY A 135 -2.40 6.72 5.50
CA GLY A 135 -3.79 7.08 5.73
C GLY A 135 -4.16 7.15 7.22
N ALA A 136 -5.33 6.63 7.59
CA ALA A 136 -5.79 6.62 8.99
C ALA A 136 -4.84 5.87 9.95
N CYS A 137 -4.00 4.95 9.44
CA CYS A 137 -3.03 4.24 10.26
C CYS A 137 -1.87 5.15 10.73
N GLY A 138 -1.51 6.17 9.94
CA GLY A 138 -0.40 7.08 10.27
C GLY A 138 -0.67 7.99 11.47
N SER A 139 -1.94 8.32 11.73
CA SER A 139 -2.34 9.26 12.80
C SER A 139 -2.93 8.60 14.05
N CYS A 140 -3.17 7.28 14.04
CA CYS A 140 -3.81 6.56 15.15
C CYS A 140 -2.80 6.04 16.20
N SER A 141 -2.28 6.93 17.02
CA SER A 141 -1.25 6.64 18.04
C SER A 141 -1.59 5.51 19.03
N LYS A 142 -2.87 5.23 19.30
CA LYS A 142 -3.28 4.17 20.25
C LYS A 142 -3.22 2.75 19.69
N SER A 143 -3.27 2.59 18.37
CA SER A 143 -3.39 1.27 17.73
C SER A 143 -2.12 0.81 17.02
N GLN A 144 -1.18 1.73 16.73
CA GLN A 144 0.05 1.43 15.99
C GLN A 144 0.89 0.32 16.64
N SER A 145 1.04 0.31 17.96
CA SER A 145 1.86 -0.70 18.66
C SER A 145 1.26 -2.10 18.57
N GLY A 146 -0.07 -2.23 18.72
CA GLY A 146 -0.76 -3.52 18.60
C GLY A 146 -0.75 -4.04 17.16
N THR A 147 -1.00 -3.15 16.19
CA THR A 147 -0.97 -3.48 14.76
C THR A 147 0.43 -3.92 14.32
N LEU A 148 1.49 -3.23 14.76
CA LEU A 148 2.87 -3.60 14.45
C LEU A 148 3.22 -5.01 14.94
N VAL A 149 2.83 -5.34 16.18
CA VAL A 149 3.03 -6.68 16.75
C VAL A 149 2.28 -7.76 15.96
N ALA A 150 1.05 -7.47 15.54
CA ALA A 150 0.26 -8.38 14.71
C ALA A 150 0.91 -8.61 13.34
N ILE A 151 1.35 -7.55 12.67
CA ILE A 151 2.04 -7.62 11.37
C ILE A 151 3.32 -8.46 11.50
N GLN A 152 4.19 -8.15 12.47
CA GLN A 152 5.41 -8.92 12.70
C GLN A 152 5.09 -10.40 12.96
N GLY A 153 4.09 -10.70 13.80
CA GLY A 153 3.69 -12.08 14.09
C GLY A 153 3.18 -12.84 12.86
N ILE A 154 2.48 -12.16 11.94
CA ILE A 154 2.04 -12.74 10.67
C ILE A 154 3.26 -13.09 9.80
N LEU A 155 4.20 -12.17 9.62
CA LEU A 155 5.40 -12.41 8.82
C LEU A 155 6.27 -13.52 9.43
N GLN A 156 6.48 -13.50 10.74
CA GLN A 156 7.29 -14.50 11.44
C GLN A 156 6.72 -15.91 11.32
N LYS A 157 5.39 -16.02 11.38
CA LYS A 157 4.69 -17.30 11.31
C LYS A 157 4.72 -17.90 9.90
N ASN A 158 4.65 -17.08 8.86
CA ASN A 158 4.38 -17.55 7.50
C ASN A 158 5.57 -17.41 6.54
N ILE A 159 6.55 -16.56 6.85
CA ILE A 159 7.71 -16.29 5.98
C ILE A 159 9.01 -16.71 6.67
N SER A 160 9.42 -16.01 7.74
CA SER A 160 10.65 -16.33 8.46
C SER A 160 10.60 -15.85 9.91
N PRO A 161 10.91 -16.71 10.90
CA PRO A 161 10.79 -16.38 12.32
C PRO A 161 11.74 -15.26 12.80
N GLU A 162 12.81 -15.00 12.05
CA GLU A 162 13.81 -13.97 12.38
C GLU A 162 13.38 -12.55 12.00
N LEU A 163 12.30 -12.41 11.21
CA LEU A 163 11.82 -11.12 10.72
C LEU A 163 11.42 -10.18 11.86
N GLN A 164 11.87 -8.93 11.78
CA GLN A 164 11.48 -7.84 12.67
C GLN A 164 10.89 -6.70 11.84
N VAL A 165 9.82 -6.08 12.36
CA VAL A 165 9.15 -4.98 11.67
C VAL A 165 9.34 -3.69 12.46
N ILE A 166 9.82 -2.66 11.81
CA ILE A 166 10.07 -1.34 12.40
C ILE A 166 9.27 -0.30 11.63
N VAL A 167 8.67 0.63 12.37
CA VAL A 167 8.01 1.78 11.78
C VAL A 167 9.00 2.94 11.69
N THR A 168 9.09 3.54 10.51
CA THR A 168 9.90 4.73 10.20
C THR A 168 9.10 6.03 10.29
#